data_AF-G3AW36-F1
#
_entry.id   AF-G3AW36-F1
#
_cell.length_a   1.000
_cell.length_b   1.000
_cell.length_c   1.000
_cell.angle_alpha   90.00
_cell.angle_beta   90.00
_cell.angle_gamma   90.00
#
_symmetry.space_group_name_H-M   'P 1'
#
loop_
_entity.id
_entity.type
_entity.pdbx_description
1 polymer ?
#
loop_
_entity_poly.entity_id
_entity_poly.type
_entity_poly.pdbx_seq_one_letter_code
_entity_poly.pdbx_strand_id
1 'polypeptide(L)'
;MKLTSLFNTLFLVASALASDIHITKNTDTVGNSEVNYGDVTVDSGITWNLVDAEYVHFHGDFDNEGDVYVTSDSASCAVNFKISGVNTKTTNSGQIVVSSGDSFTSPVFRIGGNTFENTGKIFFGGYGKTGLPIGEITSSSFHNNGLIALYQDKRNSGLVKLGAFLGSLTNDGTVCLKNQAFSQQGRILGTGCFDIGENGNVWIKSAALSITETQNFYFSSTGGSIRVEAVSAPQTFHVSNWGGDNVIGLSLPISEFGYSEDGILTVKCGLLPFYFDIGTGYDFNKMKQVTADFGTGIGTVINGGIVYQDDAPSSSRPSICATCEDLPSAPSL
;
A
#
# COMPACT_ATOMS: atom_id res chain seq x y z
N MET A 1 45.11 -3.80 43.74
CA MET A 1 45.57 -4.14 42.37
C MET A 1 44.40 -4.80 41.66
N LYS A 2 43.91 -4.21 40.58
CA LYS A 2 42.71 -4.63 39.84
C LYS A 2 42.95 -5.98 39.15
N LEU A 3 42.00 -6.90 39.24
CA LEU A 3 41.84 -7.95 38.24
C LEU A 3 40.38 -7.94 37.77
N THR A 4 40.19 -7.33 36.60
CA THR A 4 39.02 -7.43 35.74
C THR A 4 38.91 -8.85 35.19
N SER A 5 37.75 -9.48 35.31
CA SER A 5 37.37 -10.62 34.46
C SER A 5 35.98 -10.35 33.91
N LEU A 6 35.94 -10.06 32.60
CA LEU A 6 34.73 -9.88 31.81
C LEU A 6 33.91 -11.17 31.80
N PHE A 7 32.62 -11.07 32.12
CA PHE A 7 31.63 -12.03 31.63
C PHE A 7 31.21 -11.57 30.22
N ASN A 8 31.79 -12.18 29.19
CA ASN A 8 31.23 -12.16 27.85
C ASN A 8 30.23 -13.30 27.75
N THR A 9 28.95 -13.00 27.98
CA THR A 9 27.86 -13.92 27.69
C THR A 9 27.68 -13.95 26.17
N LEU A 10 28.21 -15.00 25.53
CA LEU A 10 27.99 -15.28 24.12
C LEU A 10 26.52 -15.65 23.93
N PHE A 11 25.71 -14.76 23.35
CA PHE A 11 24.38 -15.10 22.83
C PHE A 11 24.58 -16.00 21.61
N LEU A 12 24.53 -17.32 21.82
CA LEU A 12 24.30 -18.28 20.74
C LEU A 12 22.82 -18.17 20.34
N VAL A 13 22.54 -17.32 19.36
CA VAL A 13 21.26 -17.39 18.63
C VAL A 13 21.35 -18.63 17.75
N ALA A 14 20.78 -19.74 18.22
CA ALA A 14 20.50 -20.87 17.35
C ALA A 14 19.31 -20.47 16.46
N SER A 15 19.58 -19.81 15.33
CA SER A 15 18.62 -19.76 14.24
C SER A 15 18.49 -21.19 13.70
N ALA A 16 17.35 -21.84 13.93
CA ALA A 16 16.99 -22.99 13.13
C ALA A 16 17.03 -22.53 11.66
N LEU A 17 18.00 -23.05 10.89
CA LEU A 17 18.12 -22.69 9.48
C LEU A 17 16.92 -23.33 8.77
N ALA A 18 15.95 -22.50 8.39
CA ALA A 18 14.91 -22.94 7.46
C ALA A 18 15.62 -23.36 6.15
N SER A 19 15.17 -24.47 5.56
CA SER A 19 15.75 -24.95 4.30
C SER A 19 15.37 -24.04 3.14
N ASP A 20 16.27 -23.87 2.19
CA ASP A 20 15.96 -23.19 0.94
C ASP A 20 15.04 -24.05 0.06
N ILE A 21 14.29 -23.42 -0.84
CA ILE A 21 13.42 -24.12 -1.79
C ILE A 21 13.47 -23.48 -3.18
N HIS A 22 13.49 -24.34 -4.21
CA HIS A 22 13.42 -23.93 -5.61
C HIS A 22 12.26 -24.65 -6.30
N ILE A 23 11.26 -23.88 -6.74
CA ILE A 23 10.06 -24.40 -7.39
C ILE A 23 10.24 -24.34 -8.92
N THR A 24 10.61 -25.49 -9.50
CA THR A 24 10.92 -25.61 -10.95
C THR A 24 9.77 -26.25 -11.76
N LYS A 25 8.66 -26.57 -11.11
CA LYS A 25 7.46 -27.18 -11.71
C LYS A 25 6.23 -26.81 -10.91
N ASN A 26 5.06 -26.85 -11.54
CA ASN A 26 3.80 -26.57 -10.87
C ASN A 26 3.67 -27.43 -9.61
N THR A 27 3.40 -26.78 -8.49
CA THR A 27 3.43 -27.39 -7.16
C THR A 27 2.27 -26.88 -6.33
N ASP A 28 1.55 -27.80 -5.70
CA ASP A 28 0.55 -27.50 -4.69
C ASP A 28 1.08 -27.96 -3.32
N THR A 29 1.09 -27.03 -2.36
CA THR A 29 1.38 -27.29 -0.95
C THR A 29 0.08 -27.10 -0.18
N VAL A 30 -0.63 -28.21 0.11
CA VAL A 30 -1.99 -28.20 0.65
C VAL A 30 -2.02 -28.60 2.13
N GLY A 31 -2.84 -27.90 2.91
CA GLY A 31 -3.17 -28.30 4.29
C GLY A 31 -2.04 -28.08 5.29
N ASN A 32 -1.04 -27.28 4.91
CA ASN A 32 0.05 -26.93 5.81
C ASN A 32 -0.22 -25.56 6.45
N SER A 33 -0.58 -25.57 7.72
CA SER A 33 -0.81 -24.34 8.49
C SER A 33 0.47 -23.51 8.65
N GLU A 34 1.66 -24.10 8.50
CA GLU A 34 2.93 -23.41 8.70
C GLU A 34 3.97 -23.75 7.60
N VAL A 35 4.30 -22.76 6.79
CA VAL A 35 5.26 -22.86 5.69
C VAL A 35 6.43 -21.93 5.98
N ASN A 36 7.60 -22.52 6.24
CA ASN A 36 8.82 -21.78 6.53
C ASN A 36 9.96 -22.23 5.62
N TYR A 37 10.55 -21.30 4.90
CA TYR A 37 11.73 -21.55 4.05
C TYR A 37 12.79 -20.47 4.24
N GLY A 38 14.04 -20.82 3.91
CA GLY A 38 15.16 -19.91 3.80
C GLY A 38 15.03 -19.07 2.54
N ASP A 39 15.95 -19.25 1.61
CA ASP A 39 15.85 -18.67 0.27
C ASP A 39 14.77 -19.38 -0.55
N VAL A 40 14.03 -18.62 -1.36
CA VAL A 40 12.94 -19.11 -2.20
C VAL A 40 13.17 -18.63 -3.64
N THR A 41 13.15 -19.56 -4.59
CA THR A 41 13.14 -19.25 -6.02
C THR A 41 11.97 -19.93 -6.71
N VAL A 42 11.27 -19.21 -7.58
CA VAL A 42 10.16 -19.75 -8.40
C VAL A 42 10.41 -19.39 -9.86
N ASP A 43 10.54 -20.42 -10.71
CA ASP A 43 10.89 -20.24 -12.11
C ASP A 43 9.75 -19.62 -12.93
N SER A 44 10.11 -18.91 -14.01
CA SER A 44 9.15 -18.35 -14.95
C SER A 44 8.22 -19.42 -15.54
N GLY A 45 6.93 -19.12 -15.59
CA GLY A 45 5.89 -20.00 -16.12
C GLY A 45 5.49 -21.15 -15.18
N ILE A 46 5.98 -21.13 -13.94
CA ILE A 46 5.61 -22.08 -12.90
C ILE A 46 4.58 -21.47 -11.96
N THR A 47 3.61 -22.29 -11.57
CA THR A 47 2.65 -21.93 -10.51
C THR A 47 2.96 -22.66 -9.21
N TRP A 48 3.08 -21.92 -8.12
CA TRP A 48 3.17 -22.46 -6.77
C TRP A 48 1.95 -22.05 -5.94
N ASN A 49 1.16 -23.02 -5.52
CA ASN A 49 -0.07 -22.80 -4.80
C ASN A 49 0.05 -23.30 -3.35
N LEU A 50 0.03 -22.39 -2.40
CA LEU A 50 0.05 -22.63 -0.96
C LEU A 50 -1.39 -22.52 -0.46
N VAL A 51 -2.05 -23.68 -0.33
CA VAL A 51 -3.49 -23.78 -0.02
C VAL A 51 -3.70 -24.09 1.46
N ASP A 52 -4.64 -23.38 2.07
CA ASP A 52 -4.93 -23.41 3.51
C ASP A 52 -3.68 -23.07 4.36
N ALA A 53 -2.88 -22.14 3.85
CA ALA A 53 -1.64 -21.70 4.50
C ALA A 53 -1.93 -20.54 5.47
N GLU A 54 -1.83 -20.81 6.77
CA GLU A 54 -2.10 -19.80 7.81
C GLU A 54 -0.86 -18.96 8.13
N TYR A 55 0.31 -19.59 8.27
CA TYR A 55 1.58 -18.92 8.58
C TYR A 55 2.59 -19.22 7.49
N VAL A 56 2.98 -18.20 6.73
CA VAL A 56 3.98 -18.32 5.67
C VAL A 56 5.11 -17.35 5.95
N HIS A 57 6.29 -17.86 6.24
CA HIS A 57 7.47 -17.05 6.53
C HIS A 57 8.67 -17.47 5.68
N PHE A 58 9.11 -16.56 4.81
CA PHE A 58 10.37 -16.71 4.08
C PHE A 58 11.45 -15.84 4.74
N HIS A 59 12.54 -16.47 5.15
CA HIS A 59 13.60 -15.84 5.96
C HIS A 59 14.77 -15.31 5.12
N GLY A 60 14.95 -15.85 3.92
CA GLY A 60 16.03 -15.54 3.00
C GLY A 60 15.59 -14.65 1.85
N ASP A 61 16.35 -14.68 0.76
CA ASP A 61 16.00 -14.02 -0.49
C ASP A 61 14.74 -14.67 -1.10
N PHE A 62 13.91 -13.85 -1.75
CA PHE A 62 12.71 -14.32 -2.44
C PHE A 62 12.76 -13.83 -3.88
N ASP A 63 12.96 -14.74 -4.82
CA ASP A 63 13.04 -14.46 -6.24
C ASP A 63 11.90 -15.17 -6.99
N ASN A 64 10.94 -14.38 -7.47
CA ASN A 64 9.76 -14.91 -8.15
C ASN A 64 9.64 -14.40 -9.59
N GLU A 65 9.76 -15.33 -10.53
CA GLU A 65 9.44 -15.13 -11.94
C GLU A 65 8.13 -15.82 -12.36
N GLY A 66 7.55 -16.65 -11.49
CA GLY A 66 6.32 -17.41 -11.73
C GLY A 66 5.09 -16.83 -11.02
N ASP A 67 4.07 -17.67 -10.83
CA ASP A 67 2.82 -17.31 -10.16
C ASP A 67 2.75 -17.99 -8.78
N VAL A 68 2.85 -17.20 -7.70
CA VAL A 68 2.76 -17.66 -6.32
C VAL A 68 1.42 -17.27 -5.74
N TYR A 69 0.66 -18.27 -5.29
CA TYR A 69 -0.61 -18.10 -4.60
C TYR A 69 -0.45 -18.56 -3.15
N VAL A 70 -0.88 -17.73 -2.20
CA VAL A 70 -0.97 -18.04 -0.78
C VAL A 70 -2.40 -17.77 -0.36
N THR A 71 -3.16 -18.83 -0.11
CA THR A 71 -4.59 -18.72 0.17
C THR A 71 -4.96 -19.47 1.43
N SER A 72 -5.93 -18.95 2.17
CA SER A 72 -6.58 -19.66 3.27
C SER A 72 -8.00 -19.16 3.47
N ASP A 73 -8.93 -20.10 3.59
CA ASP A 73 -10.33 -19.87 3.95
C ASP A 73 -10.61 -20.26 5.43
N SER A 74 -9.55 -20.40 6.23
CA SER A 74 -9.66 -20.73 7.66
C SER A 74 -10.47 -19.68 8.41
N ALA A 75 -11.62 -20.09 8.96
CA ALA A 75 -12.48 -19.20 9.76
C ALA A 75 -11.82 -18.79 11.09
N SER A 76 -10.82 -19.54 11.58
CA SER A 76 -10.10 -19.25 12.82
C SER A 76 -8.91 -18.32 12.62
N CYS A 77 -8.13 -18.54 11.57
CA CYS A 77 -6.83 -17.90 11.39
C CYS A 77 -6.73 -17.25 10.01
N ALA A 78 -6.46 -15.94 9.98
CA ALA A 78 -6.12 -15.24 8.76
C ALA A 78 -4.70 -15.60 8.30
N VAL A 79 -4.42 -15.40 7.02
CA VAL A 79 -3.08 -15.55 6.47
C VAL A 79 -2.11 -14.56 7.12
N ASN A 80 -0.97 -15.08 7.59
CA ASN A 80 0.18 -14.36 8.08
C ASN A 80 1.36 -14.60 7.14
N PHE A 81 1.46 -13.77 6.10
CA PHE A 81 2.50 -13.82 5.09
C PHE A 81 3.62 -12.85 5.43
N LYS A 82 4.85 -13.36 5.52
CA LYS A 82 6.05 -12.60 5.83
C LYS A 82 7.21 -13.00 4.92
N ILE A 83 7.86 -12.01 4.33
CA ILE A 83 9.23 -12.11 3.84
C ILE A 83 10.07 -11.19 4.73
N SER A 84 11.06 -11.73 5.43
CA SER A 84 11.90 -10.89 6.28
C SER A 84 13.27 -11.50 6.59
N GLY A 85 14.30 -10.68 6.45
CA GLY A 85 15.65 -10.91 6.93
C GLY A 85 16.47 -9.62 6.74
N VAL A 86 17.52 -9.42 7.53
CA VAL A 86 18.24 -8.12 7.54
C VAL A 86 18.82 -7.76 6.17
N ASN A 87 19.33 -8.76 5.45
CA ASN A 87 19.94 -8.59 4.13
C ASN A 87 19.08 -9.12 2.98
N THR A 88 17.84 -9.51 3.26
CA THR A 88 16.94 -10.13 2.28
C THR A 88 16.68 -9.20 1.10
N LYS A 89 16.77 -9.78 -0.10
CA LYS A 89 16.27 -9.22 -1.36
C LYS A 89 14.97 -9.92 -1.75
N THR A 90 13.95 -9.12 -2.08
CA THR A 90 12.73 -9.59 -2.70
C THR A 90 12.65 -9.06 -4.13
N THR A 91 12.68 -9.95 -5.11
CA THR A 91 12.48 -9.67 -6.53
C THR A 91 11.20 -10.37 -7.01
N ASN A 92 10.33 -9.60 -7.64
CA ASN A 92 9.11 -10.12 -8.25
C ASN A 92 8.95 -9.60 -9.67
N SER A 93 9.10 -10.49 -10.65
CA SER A 93 8.76 -10.25 -12.05
C SER A 93 7.51 -11.03 -12.51
N GLY A 94 7.10 -12.04 -11.74
CA GLY A 94 5.85 -12.77 -11.92
C GLY A 94 4.69 -12.22 -11.09
N GLN A 95 3.83 -13.10 -10.56
CA GLN A 95 2.68 -12.73 -9.75
C GLN A 95 2.77 -13.29 -8.33
N ILE A 96 2.42 -12.48 -7.34
CA ILE A 96 2.20 -12.91 -5.95
C ILE A 96 0.75 -12.58 -5.59
N VAL A 97 -0.01 -13.57 -5.17
CA VAL A 97 -1.38 -13.40 -4.66
C VAL A 97 -1.41 -13.93 -3.24
N VAL A 98 -1.69 -13.07 -2.28
CA VAL A 98 -1.96 -13.47 -0.90
C VAL A 98 -3.40 -13.11 -0.59
N SER A 99 -4.22 -14.12 -0.33
CA SER A 99 -5.65 -13.97 -0.09
C SER A 99 -6.05 -14.65 1.22
N SER A 100 -6.79 -13.93 2.06
CA SER A 100 -7.33 -14.46 3.30
C SER A 100 -8.85 -14.30 3.34
N GLY A 101 -9.57 -15.39 3.57
CA GLY A 101 -11.03 -15.39 3.77
C GLY A 101 -11.50 -14.69 5.05
N ASP A 102 -12.82 -14.73 5.31
CA ASP A 102 -13.42 -14.20 6.56
C ASP A 102 -12.96 -15.05 7.75
N SER A 103 -12.15 -14.46 8.62
CA SER A 103 -11.50 -15.15 9.72
C SER A 103 -11.60 -14.34 11.03
N PHE A 104 -11.42 -15.05 12.15
CA PHE A 104 -11.46 -14.45 13.48
C PHE A 104 -10.23 -13.58 13.81
N THR A 105 -9.14 -13.72 13.07
CA THR A 105 -7.94 -12.88 13.22
C THR A 105 -7.77 -11.96 12.01
N SER A 106 -6.86 -10.99 12.09
CA SER A 106 -6.60 -10.07 10.98
C SER A 106 -5.47 -10.60 10.09
N PRO A 107 -5.59 -10.50 8.76
CA PRO A 107 -4.50 -10.87 7.87
C PRO A 107 -3.28 -9.95 8.06
N VAL A 108 -2.10 -10.54 7.89
CA VAL A 108 -0.82 -9.83 7.94
C VAL A 108 -0.06 -10.14 6.66
N PHE A 109 0.27 -9.09 5.92
CA PHE A 109 1.09 -9.15 4.72
C PHE A 109 2.28 -8.24 4.95
N ARG A 110 3.48 -8.82 5.08
CA ARG A 110 4.70 -8.07 5.32
C ARG A 110 5.84 -8.52 4.40
N ILE A 111 6.40 -7.57 3.67
CA ILE A 111 7.67 -7.74 2.98
C ILE A 111 8.65 -6.73 3.59
N GLY A 112 9.70 -7.23 4.21
CA GLY A 112 10.79 -6.42 4.74
C GLY A 112 12.12 -6.89 4.21
N GLY A 113 13.17 -6.18 4.59
CA GLY A 113 14.54 -6.53 4.24
C GLY A 113 15.29 -5.35 3.66
N ASN A 114 16.36 -5.66 2.93
CA ASN A 114 17.22 -4.64 2.36
C ASN A 114 16.65 -4.10 1.06
N THR A 115 16.19 -4.98 0.16
CA THR A 115 15.75 -4.60 -1.19
C THR A 115 14.40 -5.21 -1.55
N PHE A 116 13.55 -4.40 -2.16
CA PHE A 116 12.30 -4.81 -2.81
C PHE A 116 12.25 -4.25 -4.23
N GLU A 117 12.13 -5.13 -5.21
CA GLU A 117 12.01 -4.82 -6.63
C GLU A 117 10.79 -5.56 -7.20
N ASN A 118 9.79 -4.81 -7.66
CA ASN A 118 8.60 -5.36 -8.30
C ASN A 118 8.46 -4.83 -9.73
N THR A 119 8.52 -5.71 -10.72
CA THR A 119 8.14 -5.44 -12.12
C THR A 119 6.90 -6.22 -12.53
N GLY A 120 6.51 -7.22 -11.74
CA GLY A 120 5.32 -8.04 -11.95
C GLY A 120 4.10 -7.49 -11.21
N LYS A 121 3.31 -8.40 -10.63
CA LYS A 121 2.07 -8.05 -9.91
C LYS A 121 2.04 -8.63 -8.51
N ILE A 122 1.57 -7.84 -7.56
CA ILE A 122 1.36 -8.26 -6.17
C ILE A 122 -0.07 -7.93 -5.79
N PHE A 123 -0.78 -8.90 -5.22
CA PHE A 123 -2.14 -8.76 -4.74
C PHE A 123 -2.21 -9.21 -3.29
N PHE A 124 -2.67 -8.31 -2.41
CA PHE A 124 -2.95 -8.61 -1.02
C PHE A 124 -4.44 -8.38 -0.75
N GLY A 125 -5.18 -9.46 -0.55
CA GLY A 125 -6.63 -9.46 -0.34
C GLY A 125 -7.02 -10.03 1.02
N GLY A 126 -8.02 -9.42 1.66
CA GLY A 126 -8.56 -9.92 2.92
C GLY A 126 -9.98 -9.42 3.19
N TYR A 127 -10.66 -9.99 4.18
CA TYR A 127 -12.04 -9.59 4.47
C TYR A 127 -12.16 -8.27 5.27
N GLY A 128 -11.20 -7.97 6.14
CA GLY A 128 -11.11 -6.69 6.84
C GLY A 128 -12.15 -6.43 7.94
N LYS A 129 -12.78 -7.48 8.48
CA LYS A 129 -13.82 -7.37 9.53
C LYS A 129 -13.27 -7.35 10.95
N THR A 130 -12.19 -8.06 11.22
CA THR A 130 -11.67 -8.28 12.57
C THR A 130 -10.31 -7.63 12.73
N GLY A 131 -10.07 -6.98 13.87
CA GLY A 131 -8.78 -6.42 14.29
C GLY A 131 -8.19 -5.35 13.35
N LEU A 132 -6.87 -5.35 13.21
CA LEU A 132 -6.09 -4.41 12.41
C LEU A 132 -5.26 -5.17 11.38
N PRO A 133 -5.79 -5.41 10.16
CA PRO A 133 -5.00 -5.91 9.05
C PRO A 133 -3.73 -5.10 8.83
N ILE A 134 -2.64 -5.79 8.51
CA ILE A 134 -1.33 -5.19 8.27
C ILE A 134 -0.97 -5.43 6.82
N GLY A 135 -0.75 -4.36 6.05
CA GLY A 135 -0.17 -4.42 4.71
C GLY A 135 1.11 -3.59 4.66
N GLU A 136 2.27 -4.21 4.73
CA GLU A 136 3.54 -3.50 4.89
C GLU A 136 4.57 -4.00 3.88
N ILE A 137 5.14 -3.09 3.10
CA ILE A 137 6.36 -3.35 2.33
C ILE A 137 7.38 -2.30 2.74
N THR A 138 8.27 -2.65 3.67
CA THR A 138 9.12 -1.71 4.40
C THR A 138 10.60 -1.89 4.15
N SER A 139 10.95 -2.50 3.01
CA SER A 139 12.33 -2.64 2.57
C SER A 139 13.06 -1.29 2.47
N SER A 140 14.35 -1.30 2.81
CA SER A 140 15.18 -0.08 2.84
C SER A 140 15.34 0.55 1.46
N SER A 141 15.53 -0.28 0.43
CA SER A 141 15.44 0.07 -0.98
C SER A 141 14.13 -0.47 -1.53
N PHE A 142 13.26 0.42 -2.01
CA PHE A 142 11.94 0.07 -2.55
C PHE A 142 11.80 0.61 -3.97
N HIS A 143 11.55 -0.28 -4.92
CA HIS A 143 11.26 0.05 -6.31
C HIS A 143 10.05 -0.75 -6.81
N ASN A 144 9.00 -0.04 -7.23
CA ASN A 144 7.85 -0.63 -7.89
C ASN A 144 7.72 -0.07 -9.31
N ASN A 145 7.89 -0.93 -10.32
CA ASN A 145 7.57 -0.66 -11.72
C ASN A 145 6.30 -1.41 -12.19
N GLY A 146 5.82 -2.36 -11.38
CA GLY A 146 4.66 -3.19 -11.66
C GLY A 146 3.39 -2.74 -10.95
N LEU A 147 2.52 -3.70 -10.67
CA LEU A 147 1.27 -3.49 -9.93
C LEU A 147 1.41 -3.96 -8.48
N ILE A 148 0.96 -3.14 -7.53
CA ILE A 148 0.71 -3.55 -6.15
C ILE A 148 -0.74 -3.24 -5.83
N ALA A 149 -1.54 -4.26 -5.55
CA ALA A 149 -2.96 -4.16 -5.36
C ALA A 149 -3.35 -4.59 -3.94
N LEU A 150 -3.94 -3.67 -3.18
CA LEU A 150 -4.22 -3.83 -1.76
C LEU A 150 -5.72 -3.69 -1.55
N TYR A 151 -6.34 -4.81 -1.20
CA TYR A 151 -7.79 -4.94 -1.17
C TYR A 151 -8.28 -5.43 0.19
N GLN A 152 -9.41 -4.86 0.62
CA GLN A 152 -10.25 -5.49 1.63
C GLN A 152 -11.69 -5.53 1.15
N ASP A 153 -12.45 -6.52 1.62
CA ASP A 153 -13.91 -6.52 1.41
C ASP A 153 -14.59 -5.44 2.24
N LYS A 154 -14.05 -5.13 3.43
CA LYS A 154 -14.54 -4.07 4.30
C LYS A 154 -13.41 -3.18 4.81
N ARG A 155 -13.67 -1.87 4.77
CA ARG A 155 -12.75 -0.87 5.32
C ARG A 155 -12.65 -1.04 6.84
N ASN A 156 -11.42 -1.00 7.34
CA ASN A 156 -11.08 -1.03 8.75
C ASN A 156 -9.98 0.00 9.03
N SER A 157 -9.48 0.02 10.26
CA SER A 157 -8.39 0.90 10.73
C SER A 157 -6.98 0.42 10.40
N GLY A 158 -6.83 -0.70 9.71
CA GLY A 158 -5.56 -1.15 9.16
C GLY A 158 -5.00 -0.11 8.20
N LEU A 159 -3.68 0.11 8.28
CA LEU A 159 -2.97 1.04 7.43
C LEU A 159 -1.94 0.28 6.61
N VAL A 160 -1.94 0.57 5.31
CA VAL A 160 -0.88 0.18 4.39
C VAL A 160 0.32 1.09 4.59
N LYS A 161 1.52 0.50 4.71
CA LYS A 161 2.78 1.25 4.76
C LYS A 161 3.72 0.73 3.68
N LEU A 162 4.16 1.64 2.82
CA LEU A 162 5.13 1.34 1.77
C LEU A 162 6.39 2.19 1.97
N GLY A 163 7.54 1.58 1.75
CA GLY A 163 8.85 2.15 1.99
C GLY A 163 9.26 2.14 3.47
N ALA A 164 10.56 2.27 3.71
CA ALA A 164 11.11 2.42 5.05
C ALA A 164 10.70 3.76 5.70
N PHE A 165 10.55 3.75 7.02
CA PHE A 165 10.24 4.96 7.80
C PHE A 165 11.31 6.03 7.61
N LEU A 166 10.89 7.25 7.27
CA LEU A 166 11.75 8.40 6.89
C LEU A 166 12.70 8.13 5.71
N GLY A 167 12.56 6.99 5.04
CA GLY A 167 13.29 6.68 3.82
C GLY A 167 12.62 7.28 2.59
N SER A 168 12.78 6.58 1.47
CA SER A 168 12.10 6.87 0.22
C SER A 168 11.55 5.58 -0.37
N LEU A 169 10.46 5.71 -1.11
CA LEU A 169 9.97 4.68 -2.01
C LEU A 169 9.95 5.25 -3.44
N THR A 170 10.42 4.47 -4.40
CA THR A 170 10.30 4.80 -5.82
C THR A 170 9.15 3.99 -6.41
N ASN A 171 8.12 4.67 -6.88
CA ASN A 171 6.98 4.06 -7.53
C ASN A 171 6.87 4.60 -8.96
N ASP A 172 7.23 3.80 -9.95
CA ASP A 172 7.05 4.07 -11.38
C ASP A 172 5.91 3.23 -11.98
N GLY A 173 5.39 2.27 -11.22
CA GLY A 173 4.19 1.48 -11.53
C GLY A 173 2.92 2.03 -10.89
N THR A 174 2.02 1.13 -10.51
CA THR A 174 0.70 1.47 -9.92
C THR A 174 0.49 0.80 -8.57
N VAL A 175 -0.02 1.57 -7.60
CA VAL A 175 -0.49 1.09 -6.30
C VAL A 175 -2.00 1.29 -6.21
N CYS A 176 -2.76 0.20 -6.07
CA CYS A 176 -4.21 0.21 -5.99
C CYS A 176 -4.71 0.07 -4.55
N LEU A 177 -5.66 0.91 -4.16
CA LEU A 177 -6.26 0.92 -2.83
C LEU A 177 -7.78 0.75 -2.92
N LYS A 178 -8.32 -0.36 -2.41
CA LYS A 178 -9.77 -0.56 -2.23
C LYS A 178 -10.07 -0.92 -0.79
N ASN A 179 -10.95 -0.17 -0.15
CA ASN A 179 -11.26 -0.30 1.28
C ASN A 179 -10.00 -0.31 2.16
N GLN A 180 -8.98 0.43 1.75
CA GLN A 180 -7.65 0.47 2.36
C GLN A 180 -7.16 1.90 2.49
N ALA A 181 -6.35 2.15 3.52
CA ALA A 181 -5.68 3.43 3.73
C ALA A 181 -4.17 3.28 3.62
N PHE A 182 -3.56 3.97 2.67
CA PHE A 182 -2.13 4.16 2.64
C PHE A 182 -1.72 5.27 3.61
N SER A 183 -0.65 5.02 4.38
CA SER A 183 -0.05 5.99 5.29
C SER A 183 1.40 6.25 4.90
N GLN A 184 1.69 7.47 4.45
CA GLN A 184 3.03 7.88 4.03
C GLN A 184 4.05 7.68 5.16
N GLN A 185 5.12 6.95 4.87
CA GLN A 185 6.24 6.71 5.80
C GLN A 185 7.48 7.54 5.48
N GLY A 186 7.67 7.88 4.20
CA GLY A 186 8.86 8.53 3.68
C GLY A 186 8.56 9.37 2.43
N ARG A 187 9.62 9.76 1.72
CA ARG A 187 9.49 10.46 0.43
C ARG A 187 8.90 9.51 -0.62
N ILE A 188 8.07 10.04 -1.51
CA ILE A 188 7.53 9.28 -2.65
C ILE A 188 8.17 9.83 -3.91
N LEU A 189 8.94 8.99 -4.59
CA LEU A 189 9.68 9.30 -5.80
C LEU A 189 9.09 8.55 -7.00
N GLY A 190 9.54 8.89 -8.19
CA GLY A 190 9.13 8.24 -9.43
C GLY A 190 7.99 8.96 -10.15
N THR A 191 7.52 8.34 -11.21
CA THR A 191 6.48 8.88 -12.11
C THR A 191 5.16 8.14 -12.03
N GLY A 192 5.06 7.15 -11.15
CA GLY A 192 3.95 6.20 -11.06
C GLY A 192 2.64 6.80 -10.57
N CYS A 193 1.78 5.90 -10.11
CA CYS A 193 0.42 6.23 -9.72
C CYS A 193 -0.02 5.55 -8.43
N PHE A 194 -0.78 6.28 -7.63
CA PHE A 194 -1.67 5.74 -6.61
C PHE A 194 -3.10 5.81 -7.13
N ASP A 195 -3.69 4.64 -7.39
CA ASP A 195 -5.08 4.51 -7.78
C ASP A 195 -5.94 4.34 -6.51
N ILE A 196 -6.78 5.35 -6.28
CA ILE A 196 -7.70 5.45 -5.15
C ILE A 196 -9.06 4.93 -5.61
N GLY A 197 -9.30 3.65 -5.34
CA GLY A 197 -10.57 2.99 -5.61
C GLY A 197 -11.59 3.22 -4.51
N GLU A 198 -12.60 2.34 -4.49
CA GLU A 198 -13.74 2.42 -3.56
C GLU A 198 -13.27 2.49 -2.11
N ASN A 199 -13.69 3.54 -1.38
CA ASN A 199 -13.30 3.82 0.00
C ASN A 199 -11.77 3.74 0.24
N GLY A 200 -10.96 4.01 -0.78
CA GLY A 200 -9.52 4.14 -0.69
C GLY A 200 -9.13 5.44 0.01
N ASN A 201 -8.03 5.44 0.75
CA ASN A 201 -7.47 6.68 1.27
C ASN A 201 -5.95 6.76 1.07
N VAL A 202 -5.48 7.94 0.66
CA VAL A 202 -4.07 8.31 0.70
C VAL A 202 -3.87 9.33 1.81
N TRP A 203 -3.16 8.92 2.86
CA TRP A 203 -2.80 9.78 3.98
C TRP A 203 -1.35 10.25 3.86
N ILE A 204 -1.21 11.52 3.46
CA ILE A 204 0.05 12.25 3.35
C ILE A 204 0.38 12.81 4.74
N LYS A 205 1.23 12.09 5.47
CA LYS A 205 1.55 12.39 6.88
C LYS A 205 2.45 13.59 7.09
N SER A 206 3.23 13.98 6.09
CA SER A 206 4.02 15.19 6.15
C SER A 206 4.40 15.63 4.75
N ALA A 207 3.96 16.80 4.30
CA ALA A 207 4.48 17.35 3.05
C ALA A 207 5.94 17.84 3.16
N ALA A 208 6.58 17.76 4.34
CA ALA A 208 8.04 17.87 4.42
C ALA A 208 8.74 16.63 3.82
N LEU A 209 8.05 15.49 3.76
CA LEU A 209 8.46 14.33 2.98
C LEU A 209 7.98 14.54 1.55
N SER A 210 8.90 15.03 0.70
CA SER A 210 8.59 15.37 -0.68
C SER A 210 7.93 14.22 -1.44
N ILE A 211 6.91 14.56 -2.23
CA ILE A 211 6.34 13.69 -3.26
C ILE A 211 6.73 14.31 -4.61
N THR A 212 7.29 13.54 -5.54
CA THR A 212 7.62 14.05 -6.87
C THR A 212 6.38 14.54 -7.60
N GLU A 213 6.47 15.68 -8.30
CA GLU A 213 5.33 16.26 -9.04
C GLU A 213 4.81 15.35 -10.15
N THR A 214 5.63 14.38 -10.58
CA THR A 214 5.28 13.36 -11.57
C THR A 214 4.48 12.20 -10.99
N GLN A 215 4.32 12.09 -9.67
CA GLN A 215 3.41 11.11 -9.07
C GLN A 215 1.97 11.55 -9.23
N ASN A 216 1.12 10.62 -9.67
CA ASN A 216 -0.30 10.89 -9.84
C ASN A 216 -1.14 10.21 -8.75
N PHE A 217 -2.09 10.94 -8.19
CA PHE A 217 -3.17 10.38 -7.36
C PHE A 217 -4.46 10.35 -8.19
N TYR A 218 -4.85 9.17 -8.64
CA TYR A 218 -6.00 8.99 -9.53
C TYR A 218 -7.18 8.41 -8.75
N PHE A 219 -8.33 9.10 -8.75
CA PHE A 219 -9.56 8.53 -8.24
C PHE A 219 -10.19 7.64 -9.31
N SER A 220 -10.26 6.32 -9.08
CA SER A 220 -10.89 5.38 -10.02
C SER A 220 -12.33 5.02 -9.68
N SER A 221 -12.79 5.41 -8.49
CA SER A 221 -14.12 5.09 -7.97
C SER A 221 -14.62 6.19 -7.03
N THR A 222 -15.70 5.90 -6.30
CA THR A 222 -16.38 6.79 -5.34
C THR A 222 -15.94 6.52 -3.90
N GLY A 223 -16.17 7.48 -3.01
CA GLY A 223 -15.86 7.39 -1.58
C GLY A 223 -14.37 7.42 -1.26
N GLY A 224 -13.51 7.65 -2.24
CA GLY A 224 -12.08 7.79 -2.07
C GLY A 224 -11.71 9.12 -1.40
N SER A 225 -10.52 9.17 -0.80
CA SER A 225 -10.03 10.43 -0.23
C SER A 225 -8.51 10.59 -0.21
N ILE A 226 -8.08 11.85 -0.27
CA ILE A 226 -6.71 12.27 0.01
C ILE A 226 -6.75 13.15 1.26
N ARG A 227 -5.94 12.78 2.28
CA ARG A 227 -5.78 13.58 3.50
C ARG A 227 -4.34 14.04 3.63
N VAL A 228 -4.15 15.35 3.72
CA VAL A 228 -2.83 15.95 3.95
C VAL A 228 -2.73 16.45 5.38
N GLU A 229 -1.66 16.07 6.07
CA GLU A 229 -1.35 16.64 7.37
C GLU A 229 -0.99 18.12 7.24
N ALA A 230 -1.76 18.98 7.91
CA ALA A 230 -1.61 20.44 7.93
C ALA A 230 -0.40 20.92 8.76
N VAL A 231 0.67 20.12 8.75
CA VAL A 231 1.97 20.35 9.40
C VAL A 231 3.07 20.19 8.35
N SER A 232 3.17 21.11 7.39
CA SER A 232 4.21 20.99 6.36
C SER A 232 4.46 22.22 5.49
N ALA A 233 5.59 22.17 4.76
CA ALA A 233 5.98 23.09 3.70
C ALA A 233 5.02 22.96 2.50
N PRO A 234 4.72 24.05 1.77
CA PRO A 234 3.85 23.98 0.61
C PRO A 234 4.42 23.06 -0.48
N GLN A 235 3.58 22.20 -1.04
CA GLN A 235 3.87 21.37 -2.20
C GLN A 235 2.61 21.25 -3.07
N THR A 236 2.79 20.98 -4.35
CA THR A 236 1.72 20.60 -5.28
C THR A 236 1.59 19.09 -5.36
N PHE A 237 0.37 18.60 -5.21
CA PHE A 237 0.00 17.20 -5.44
C PHE A 237 -0.77 17.10 -6.74
N HIS A 238 -0.35 16.22 -7.65
CA HIS A 238 -1.04 16.03 -8.92
C HIS A 238 -2.14 14.98 -8.76
N VAL A 239 -3.38 15.38 -9.04
CA VAL A 239 -4.60 14.61 -8.77
C VAL A 239 -5.43 14.53 -10.04
N SER A 240 -5.94 13.36 -10.36
CA SER A 240 -6.72 13.11 -11.58
C SER A 240 -8.07 12.49 -11.26
N ASN A 241 -9.07 12.83 -12.08
CA ASN A 241 -10.46 12.35 -11.98
C ASN A 241 -11.12 12.61 -10.60
N TRP A 242 -10.81 13.75 -9.96
CA TRP A 242 -11.47 14.14 -8.72
C TRP A 242 -12.90 14.64 -9.00
N GLY A 243 -13.89 13.98 -8.43
CA GLY A 243 -15.30 14.32 -8.63
C GLY A 243 -16.22 13.41 -7.84
N GLY A 244 -17.52 13.68 -7.89
CA GLY A 244 -18.54 12.95 -7.15
C GLY A 244 -18.43 13.17 -5.63
N ASP A 245 -18.33 12.08 -4.89
CA ASP A 245 -18.21 12.07 -3.42
C ASP A 245 -16.75 11.94 -2.93
N ASN A 246 -15.77 11.97 -3.84
CA ASN A 246 -14.35 11.90 -3.49
C ASN A 246 -13.88 13.17 -2.77
N VAL A 247 -13.07 13.00 -1.73
CA VAL A 247 -12.65 14.10 -0.86
C VAL A 247 -11.17 14.41 -1.01
N ILE A 248 -10.85 15.68 -1.25
CA ILE A 248 -9.51 16.23 -1.00
C ILE A 248 -9.58 17.03 0.29
N GLY A 249 -8.70 16.75 1.26
CA GLY A 249 -8.78 17.44 2.55
C GLY A 249 -7.51 17.47 3.37
N LEU A 250 -7.62 18.13 4.52
CA LEU A 250 -6.55 18.39 5.47
C LEU A 250 -6.83 17.72 6.81
N SER A 251 -5.79 17.56 7.63
CA SER A 251 -5.92 17.08 9.01
C SER A 251 -6.52 18.09 9.98
N LEU A 252 -6.68 19.35 9.55
CA LEU A 252 -7.26 20.45 10.31
C LEU A 252 -8.38 21.12 9.49
N PRO A 253 -9.29 21.87 10.13
CA PRO A 253 -10.33 22.61 9.43
C PRO A 253 -9.77 23.56 8.37
N ILE A 254 -10.36 23.53 7.17
CA ILE A 254 -10.01 24.42 6.07
C ILE A 254 -10.59 25.81 6.37
N SER A 255 -9.78 26.86 6.21
CA SER A 255 -10.23 28.25 6.40
C SER A 255 -10.67 28.91 5.11
N GLU A 256 -10.05 28.53 3.99
CA GLU A 256 -10.31 29.10 2.67
C GLU A 256 -9.89 28.09 1.59
N PHE A 257 -10.57 28.08 0.46
CA PHE A 257 -10.11 27.38 -0.73
C PHE A 257 -10.43 28.21 -1.99
N GLY A 258 -9.65 27.99 -3.04
CA GLY A 258 -9.77 28.68 -4.33
C GLY A 258 -9.32 27.78 -5.47
N TYR A 259 -9.76 28.08 -6.68
CA TYR A 259 -9.38 27.36 -7.90
C TYR A 259 -8.91 28.35 -8.96
N SER A 260 -7.76 28.09 -9.59
CA SER A 260 -7.19 28.93 -10.65
C SER A 260 -7.53 28.41 -12.05
N GLU A 261 -7.39 29.28 -13.05
CA GLU A 261 -7.53 28.91 -14.47
C GLU A 261 -6.51 27.86 -14.93
N ASP A 262 -5.35 27.80 -14.26
CA ASP A 262 -4.29 26.81 -14.52
C ASP A 262 -4.64 25.41 -13.98
N GLY A 263 -5.78 25.22 -13.31
CA GLY A 263 -6.21 23.92 -12.78
C GLY A 263 -5.77 23.63 -11.34
N ILE A 264 -5.30 24.63 -10.60
CA ILE A 264 -4.79 24.44 -9.24
C ILE A 264 -5.90 24.74 -8.21
N LEU A 265 -6.30 23.71 -7.46
CA LEU A 265 -7.07 23.85 -6.23
C LEU A 265 -6.12 24.22 -5.08
N THR A 266 -6.25 25.43 -4.56
CA THR A 266 -5.54 25.88 -3.37
C THR A 266 -6.44 25.72 -2.15
N VAL A 267 -5.98 24.97 -1.15
CA VAL A 267 -6.69 24.75 0.12
C VAL A 267 -5.84 25.31 1.25
N LYS A 268 -6.43 26.11 2.14
CA LYS A 268 -5.69 26.74 3.25
C LYS A 268 -6.17 26.29 4.62
N CYS A 269 -5.23 26.14 5.54
CA CYS A 269 -5.47 26.07 6.97
C CYS A 269 -4.80 27.28 7.64
N GLY A 270 -5.57 28.35 7.87
CA GLY A 270 -5.03 29.64 8.29
C GLY A 270 -4.17 30.27 7.19
N LEU A 271 -2.88 30.48 7.47
CA LEU A 271 -1.91 31.04 6.52
C LEU A 271 -1.17 29.98 5.69
N LEU A 272 -1.39 28.69 5.96
CA LEU A 272 -0.68 27.59 5.29
C LEU A 272 -1.44 27.13 4.04
N PRO A 273 -0.88 27.32 2.82
CA PRO A 273 -1.49 26.83 1.59
C PRO A 273 -1.02 25.42 1.23
N PHE A 274 -1.94 24.65 0.65
CA PHE A 274 -1.71 23.33 0.05
C PHE A 274 -2.26 23.37 -1.36
N TYR A 275 -1.49 22.85 -2.32
CA TYR A 275 -1.83 22.94 -3.73
C TYR A 275 -2.14 21.55 -4.27
N PHE A 276 -3.25 21.45 -4.98
CA PHE A 276 -3.63 20.24 -5.71
C PHE A 276 -3.81 20.65 -7.16
N ASP A 277 -2.95 20.13 -8.03
CA ASP A 277 -3.16 20.23 -9.47
C ASP A 277 -4.21 19.18 -9.85
N ILE A 278 -5.45 19.64 -10.00
CA ILE A 278 -6.62 18.81 -10.33
C ILE A 278 -6.97 18.87 -11.82
N GLY A 279 -6.23 19.68 -12.60
CA GLY A 279 -6.51 19.99 -13.99
C GLY A 279 -7.56 21.08 -14.20
N THR A 280 -7.72 21.50 -15.46
CA THR A 280 -8.62 22.58 -15.89
C THR A 280 -10.07 22.12 -16.06
N GLY A 281 -11.02 23.05 -16.06
CA GLY A 281 -12.41 22.83 -16.47
C GLY A 281 -13.41 22.62 -15.33
N TYR A 282 -12.97 22.69 -14.07
CA TYR A 282 -13.88 22.60 -12.92
C TYR A 282 -14.67 23.90 -12.74
N ASP A 283 -15.95 23.77 -12.36
CA ASP A 283 -16.76 24.91 -11.93
C ASP A 283 -16.60 25.14 -10.42
N PHE A 284 -15.94 26.23 -10.04
CA PHE A 284 -15.71 26.58 -8.64
C PHE A 284 -17.00 26.64 -7.81
N ASN A 285 -18.16 26.96 -8.40
CA ASN A 285 -19.42 27.03 -7.67
C ASN A 285 -19.95 25.68 -7.20
N LYS A 286 -19.48 24.58 -7.82
CA LYS A 286 -19.82 23.20 -7.45
C LYS A 286 -18.85 22.60 -6.42
N MET A 287 -17.77 23.32 -6.08
CA MET A 287 -16.89 22.95 -4.99
C MET A 287 -17.53 23.31 -3.65
N LYS A 288 -17.56 22.36 -2.71
CA LYS A 288 -18.12 22.57 -1.36
C LYS A 288 -17.16 22.11 -0.30
N GLN A 289 -17.01 22.93 0.73
CA GLN A 289 -16.41 22.52 1.97
C GLN A 289 -17.36 21.61 2.74
N VAL A 290 -16.82 20.53 3.29
CA VAL A 290 -17.56 19.50 4.03
C VAL A 290 -16.81 19.08 5.28
N THR A 291 -17.54 18.49 6.22
CA THR A 291 -16.94 17.62 7.23
C THR A 291 -16.45 16.35 6.53
N ALA A 292 -15.15 16.12 6.56
CA ALA A 292 -14.52 14.99 5.89
C ALA A 292 -14.36 13.82 6.85
N ASP A 293 -14.94 12.68 6.51
CA ASP A 293 -14.60 11.41 7.13
C ASP A 293 -13.57 10.70 6.24
N PHE A 294 -12.34 10.56 6.74
CA PHE A 294 -11.25 9.88 6.01
C PHE A 294 -11.21 8.37 6.28
N GLY A 295 -12.24 7.86 6.97
CA GLY A 295 -12.42 6.47 7.32
C GLY A 295 -11.82 6.08 8.66
N THR A 296 -12.20 4.88 9.11
CA THR A 296 -11.75 4.30 10.38
C THR A 296 -10.22 4.25 10.45
N GLY A 297 -9.65 4.56 11.62
CA GLY A 297 -8.20 4.62 11.84
C GLY A 297 -7.53 5.95 11.46
N ILE A 298 -8.21 6.80 10.69
CA ILE A 298 -7.73 8.15 10.34
C ILE A 298 -8.58 9.22 11.03
N GLY A 299 -9.91 9.06 10.96
CA GLY A 299 -10.87 9.90 11.68
C GLY A 299 -11.52 11.00 10.83
N THR A 300 -12.36 11.78 11.51
CA THR A 300 -13.21 12.80 10.91
C THR A 300 -12.73 14.21 11.26
N VAL A 301 -12.73 15.12 10.29
CA VAL A 301 -12.35 16.52 10.48
C VAL A 301 -13.50 17.43 10.04
N ILE A 302 -14.05 18.18 10.99
CA ILE A 302 -15.09 19.17 10.74
C ILE A 302 -14.53 20.23 9.79
N ASN A 303 -15.23 20.51 8.69
CA ASN A 303 -14.80 21.44 7.64
C ASN A 303 -13.41 21.12 7.06
N GLY A 304 -12.98 19.87 7.16
CA GLY A 304 -11.63 19.43 6.78
C GLY A 304 -11.48 18.94 5.35
N GLY A 305 -12.54 18.94 4.54
CA GLY A 305 -12.45 18.49 3.14
C GLY A 305 -13.23 19.36 2.17
N ILE A 306 -12.86 19.21 0.90
CA ILE A 306 -13.55 19.77 -0.26
C ILE A 306 -14.04 18.59 -1.11
N VAL A 307 -15.25 18.71 -1.62
CA VAL A 307 -15.83 17.84 -2.66
C VAL A 307 -16.21 18.67 -3.88
N TYR A 308 -16.25 18.03 -5.04
CA TYR A 308 -16.80 18.61 -6.27
C TYR A 308 -18.11 17.90 -6.61
N GLN A 309 -19.23 18.61 -6.54
CA GLN A 309 -20.59 18.05 -6.66
C GLN A 309 -21.00 17.77 -8.12
N ASP A 310 -20.11 17.17 -8.90
CA ASP A 310 -20.34 16.71 -10.28
C ASP A 310 -19.23 15.71 -10.67
N ASP A 311 -19.36 15.11 -11.85
CA ASP A 311 -18.30 14.30 -12.43
C ASP A 311 -17.08 15.16 -12.81
N ALA A 312 -15.88 14.58 -12.69
CA ALA A 312 -14.66 15.27 -13.07
C ALA A 312 -14.73 15.74 -14.54
N PRO A 313 -14.31 16.98 -14.87
CA PRO A 313 -14.31 17.49 -16.24
C PRO A 313 -13.49 16.62 -17.22
N SER A 314 -12.46 15.96 -16.69
CA SER A 314 -11.71 14.91 -17.38
C SER A 314 -11.65 13.66 -16.52
N SER A 315 -12.16 12.56 -17.06
CA SER A 315 -12.09 11.23 -16.47
C SER A 315 -11.01 10.34 -17.11
N SER A 316 -10.12 10.93 -17.93
CA SER A 316 -9.05 10.19 -18.56
C SER A 316 -8.09 9.64 -17.52
N ARG A 317 -8.00 8.31 -17.43
CA ARG A 317 -6.95 7.63 -16.67
C ARG A 317 -5.58 8.00 -17.23
N PRO A 318 -4.65 8.53 -16.41
CA PRO A 318 -3.29 8.81 -16.85
C PRO A 318 -2.63 7.53 -17.39
N SER A 319 -1.84 7.63 -18.45
CA SER A 319 -1.21 6.47 -19.10
C SER A 319 -0.29 5.67 -18.17
N ILE A 320 0.23 6.32 -17.13
CA ILE A 320 1.08 5.70 -16.11
C ILE A 320 0.28 4.93 -15.04
N CYS A 321 -1.01 5.21 -14.90
CA CYS A 321 -1.90 4.53 -13.97
C CYS A 321 -2.49 3.30 -14.66
N ALA A 322 -1.89 2.12 -14.47
CA ALA A 322 -2.48 0.86 -14.91
C ALA A 322 -3.87 0.65 -14.26
N THR A 323 -4.76 -0.07 -14.93
CA THR A 323 -6.05 -0.43 -14.35
C THR A 323 -5.84 -1.37 -13.17
N CYS A 324 -6.51 -1.11 -12.05
CA CYS A 324 -6.54 -2.03 -10.92
C CYS A 324 -7.28 -3.31 -11.30
N GLU A 325 -6.57 -4.43 -11.24
CA GLU A 325 -7.11 -5.76 -11.51
C GLU A 325 -7.77 -6.34 -10.26
N ASP A 326 -8.84 -7.10 -10.41
CA ASP A 326 -9.45 -7.84 -9.30
C ASP A 326 -8.47 -8.86 -8.72
N LEU A 327 -8.70 -9.27 -7.46
CA LEU A 327 -7.90 -10.30 -6.81
C LEU A 327 -7.96 -11.61 -7.62
N PRO A 328 -6.84 -12.12 -8.16
CA PRO A 328 -6.86 -13.33 -8.96
C PRO A 328 -7.24 -14.55 -8.12
N SER A 329 -8.11 -15.41 -8.65
CA SER A 329 -8.40 -16.70 -8.03
C SER A 329 -7.18 -17.62 -8.15
N ALA A 330 -6.91 -18.38 -7.09
CA ALA A 330 -5.95 -19.48 -7.17
C ALA A 330 -6.46 -20.54 -8.16
N PRO A 331 -5.55 -21.26 -8.86
CA PRO A 331 -5.93 -22.40 -9.69
C PRO A 331 -6.70 -23.44 -8.87
N SER A 332 -7.69 -24.09 -9.49
CA SER A 332 -8.36 -25.24 -8.89
C SER A 332 -7.39 -26.42 -8.79
N LEU A 333 -7.39 -27.09 -7.63
CA LEU A 333 -6.73 -28.39 -7.42
C LEU A 333 -7.26 -29.47 -8.36
#